data_AF-A0AA90UD96-F1
#
_entry.id   AF-A0AA90UD96-F1
#
_cell.length_a   1.000
_cell.length_b   1.000
_cell.length_c   1.000
_cell.angle_alpha   90.00
_cell.angle_beta   90.00
_cell.angle_gamma   90.00
#
_symmetry.space_group_name_H-M   'P 1'
#
loop_
_entity.id
_entity.type
_entity.pdbx_description
1 polymer ?
#
loop_
_entity_poly.entity_id
_entity_poly.type
_entity_poly.pdbx_seq_one_letter_code
_entity_poly.pdbx_strand_id
1 'polypeptide(L)'
;MNLEQEIFNVLVQAGSQGLKLEKIVRHVYNSCNSIFTPLDYKYVYGFVSQYLIKNSKNPSSIIEKGKGYGVYRINYKSSAMQQLMLDFSSASIQKEEDDCENSKQSQELDLFGN
;
A
#
# COMPACT_ATOMS: atom_id res chain seq x y z
N MET A 1 5.69 13.65 18.62
CA MET A 1 5.94 13.59 17.17
C MET A 1 6.56 12.23 16.88
N ASN A 2 5.78 11.28 16.38
CA ASN A 2 6.24 9.88 16.20
C ASN A 2 6.60 9.64 14.73
N LEU A 3 7.84 9.94 14.36
CA LEU A 3 8.37 9.72 13.01
C LEU A 3 8.16 8.26 12.56
N GLU A 4 8.34 7.29 13.47
CA GLU A 4 8.16 5.87 13.18
C GLU A 4 6.72 5.51 12.79
N GLN A 5 5.75 6.07 13.51
CA GLN A 5 4.33 5.84 13.25
C GLN A 5 3.95 6.39 11.87
N GLU A 6 4.48 7.57 11.52
CA GLU A 6 4.20 8.18 10.22
C GLU A 6 4.87 7.43 9.07
N ILE A 7 6.09 6.91 9.27
CA ILE A 7 6.73 6.01 8.31
C ILE A 7 5.83 4.79 8.06
N PHE A 8 5.28 4.19 9.12
CA PHE A 8 4.38 3.05 9.01
C PHE A 8 3.10 3.39 8.24
N ASN A 9 2.44 4.49 8.60
CA ASN A 9 1.21 4.96 7.92
C ASN A 9 1.43 5.14 6.42
N VAL A 10 2.52 5.80 6.03
CA VAL A 10 2.87 6.03 4.61
C VAL A 10 3.07 4.72 3.87
N LEU A 11 3.77 3.76 4.48
CA LEU A 11 4.02 2.46 3.86
C LEU A 11 2.74 1.62 3.75
N VAL A 12 1.84 1.69 4.74
CA VAL A 12 0.53 1.02 4.68
C VAL A 12 -0.31 1.58 3.55
N GLN A 13 -0.36 2.91 3.39
CA GLN A 13 -1.06 3.57 2.29
C GLN A 13 -0.44 3.25 0.92
N ALA A 14 0.88 3.08 0.86
CA ALA A 14 1.59 2.70 -0.37
C ALA A 14 1.29 1.26 -0.81
N GLY A 15 0.81 0.41 0.09
CA GLY A 15 0.41 -0.96 -0.20
C GLY A 15 1.57 -1.84 -0.71
N SER A 16 1.22 -2.77 -1.60
CA SER A 16 2.15 -3.75 -2.18
C SER A 16 3.18 -3.16 -3.16
N GLN A 17 2.89 -1.99 -3.73
CA GLN A 17 3.77 -1.28 -4.67
C GLN A 17 4.94 -0.63 -3.94
N GLY A 18 4.73 -0.20 -2.70
CA GLY A 18 5.75 0.51 -1.92
C GLY A 18 6.01 1.92 -2.44
N LEU A 19 6.95 2.60 -1.78
CA LEU A 19 7.29 3.99 -2.06
C LEU A 19 8.80 4.19 -2.04
N LYS A 20 9.28 5.15 -2.87
CA LYS A 20 10.69 5.56 -2.86
C LYS A 20 11.02 6.31 -1.58
N LEU A 21 12.25 6.12 -1.05
CA LEU A 21 12.76 6.80 0.15
C LEU A 21 12.46 8.30 0.17
N GLU A 22 12.75 9.01 -0.92
CA GLU A 22 12.53 10.46 -1.01
C GLU A 22 11.06 10.86 -0.80
N LYS A 23 10.12 10.05 -1.30
CA LYS A 23 8.68 10.30 -1.15
C LYS A 23 8.25 10.05 0.29
N ILE A 24 8.78 8.99 0.91
CA ILE A 24 8.53 8.68 2.33
C ILE A 24 9.03 9.82 3.21
N VAL A 25 10.30 10.20 3.04
CA VAL A 25 10.91 11.30 3.82
C VAL A 25 10.12 12.58 3.68
N ARG A 26 9.71 12.94 2.45
CA ARG A 26 8.95 14.18 2.21
C ARG A 26 7.58 14.15 2.87
N HIS A 27 6.89 13.01 2.81
CA HIS A 27 5.60 12.87 3.49
C HIS A 27 5.76 12.98 5.00
N VAL A 28 6.68 12.24 5.59
CA VAL A 28 6.96 12.26 7.03
C VAL A 28 7.34 13.67 7.49
N TYR A 29 8.20 14.36 6.73
CA TYR A 29 8.55 15.75 7.01
C TYR A 29 7.33 16.66 6.98
N ASN A 30 6.50 16.57 5.93
CA ASN A 30 5.32 17.41 5.81
C ASN A 30 4.27 17.15 6.91
N SER A 31 4.11 15.90 7.34
CA SER A 31 3.18 15.53 8.41
C SER A 31 3.67 15.94 9.80
N CYS A 32 4.99 15.90 10.04
CA CYS A 32 5.58 16.15 11.35
C CYS A 32 6.07 17.58 11.57
N ASN A 33 6.38 18.32 10.50
CA ASN A 33 6.85 19.70 10.57
C ASN A 33 5.66 20.63 10.77
N SER A 34 5.63 21.37 11.89
CA SER A 34 4.56 22.32 12.21
C SER A 34 5.13 23.69 12.61
N ILE A 35 4.29 24.72 12.60
CA ILE A 35 4.69 26.09 13.01
C ILE A 35 5.27 26.10 14.44
N PHE A 36 4.72 25.28 15.34
CA PHE A 36 5.14 25.23 16.75
C PHE A 36 6.24 24.19 17.01
N THR A 37 6.55 23.34 16.03
CA THR A 37 7.57 22.29 16.11
C THR A 37 8.32 22.20 14.78
N PRO A 38 9.20 23.19 14.49
CA PRO A 38 9.98 23.18 13.27
C PRO A 38 10.95 21.99 13.27
N LEU A 39 11.03 21.32 12.13
CA LEU A 39 11.88 20.16 11.94
C LEU A 39 12.94 20.41 10.87
N ASP A 40 14.14 19.89 11.08
CA ASP A 40 15.16 19.88 10.03
C ASP A 40 14.92 18.70 9.08
N TYR A 41 14.78 18.99 7.79
CA TYR A 41 14.65 17.97 6.75
C TYR A 41 15.84 17.00 6.73
N LYS A 42 17.07 17.47 6.99
CA LYS A 42 18.25 16.58 7.02
C LYS A 42 18.16 15.56 8.14
N TYR A 43 17.68 15.98 9.31
CA TYR A 43 17.43 15.09 10.44
C TYR A 43 16.38 14.03 10.09
N VAL A 44 15.24 14.43 9.50
CA VAL A 44 14.20 13.47 9.07
C VAL A 44 14.74 12.49 8.04
N TYR A 45 15.48 12.98 7.04
CA TYR A 45 16.06 12.13 6.02
C TYR A 45 16.98 11.07 6.63
N GLY A 46 17.87 11.48 7.53
CA GLY A 46 18.78 10.57 8.23
C GLY A 46 18.02 9.52 9.05
N PHE A 47 17.04 9.96 9.84
CA PHE A 47 16.23 9.08 10.68
C PHE A 47 15.46 8.04 9.86
N VAL A 48 14.69 8.49 8.87
CA VAL A 48 13.85 7.63 8.02
C VAL A 48 14.72 6.63 7.24
N SER A 49 15.84 7.08 6.67
CA SER A 49 16.77 6.21 5.95
C SER A 49 17.32 5.09 6.84
N GLN A 50 17.83 5.45 8.03
CA GLN A 50 18.37 4.46 8.98
C GLN A 50 17.29 3.48 9.45
N TYR A 51 16.09 3.99 9.74
CA TYR A 51 14.96 3.18 10.18
C TYR A 51 14.57 2.14 9.12
N LEU A 52 14.42 2.56 7.87
CA LEU A 52 14.05 1.67 6.75
C LEU A 52 15.14 0.65 6.45
N ILE A 53 16.42 1.04 6.48
CA ILE A 53 17.55 0.14 6.28
C ILE A 53 17.62 -0.90 7.40
N LYS A 54 17.45 -0.49 8.66
CA LYS A 54 17.50 -1.39 9.82
C LYS A 54 16.37 -2.43 9.75
N ASN A 55 15.15 -1.99 9.47
CA ASN A 55 13.98 -2.88 9.45
C ASN A 55 13.97 -3.81 8.23
N SER A 56 14.39 -3.34 7.05
CA SER A 56 14.40 -4.15 5.83
C SER A 56 15.46 -5.25 5.76
N LYS A 57 16.41 -5.29 6.70
CA LYS A 57 17.40 -6.38 6.80
C LYS A 57 16.80 -7.66 7.37
N ASN A 58 15.76 -7.55 8.20
CA ASN A 58 15.18 -8.69 8.88
C ASN A 58 13.97 -9.20 8.07
N PRO A 59 13.98 -10.47 7.60
CA PRO A 59 12.89 -11.01 6.80
C PRO A 59 11.57 -11.17 7.58
N SER A 60 11.64 -11.23 8.92
CA SER A 60 10.50 -11.23 9.83
C SER A 60 9.95 -9.84 10.12
N SER A 61 10.65 -8.78 9.70
CA SER A 61 10.19 -7.41 9.91
C SER A 61 8.96 -7.10 9.08
N ILE A 62 8.20 -6.12 9.57
CA ILE A 62 7.00 -5.59 8.95
C ILE A 62 7.34 -4.78 7.68
N ILE A 63 8.59 -4.35 7.53
CA ILE A 63 9.05 -3.55 6.38
C ILE A 63 10.06 -4.36 5.58
N GLU A 64 9.89 -4.38 4.25
CA GLU A 64 10.82 -5.01 3.31
C GLU A 64 11.19 -4.08 2.15
N LYS A 65 12.20 -4.49 1.36
CA LYS A 65 12.54 -3.80 0.12
C LYS A 65 11.55 -4.18 -0.99
N GLY A 66 11.07 -3.17 -1.71
CA GLY A 66 10.18 -3.34 -2.86
C GLY A 66 10.92 -3.66 -4.15
N LYS A 67 10.18 -3.68 -5.27
CA LYS A 67 10.76 -3.80 -6.62
C LYS A 67 11.37 -2.46 -7.03
N GLY A 68 12.70 -2.36 -6.92
CA GLY A 68 13.48 -1.22 -7.40
C GLY A 68 14.40 -0.62 -6.34
N TYR A 69 15.42 0.11 -6.81
CA TYR A 69 16.37 0.76 -5.92
C TYR A 69 15.69 1.81 -5.03
N GLY A 70 15.91 1.71 -3.72
CA GLY A 70 15.40 2.67 -2.74
C GLY A 70 13.89 2.64 -2.52
N VAL A 71 13.19 1.58 -2.97
CA VAL A 71 11.76 1.38 -2.73
C VAL A 71 11.56 0.52 -1.49
N TYR A 72 10.71 0.97 -0.58
CA TYR A 72 10.34 0.26 0.65
C TYR A 72 8.84 0.02 0.67
N ARG A 73 8.42 -1.12 1.23
CA ARG A 73 7.01 -1.50 1.35
C ARG A 73 6.74 -2.31 2.61
N ILE A 74 5.48 -2.51 2.89
CA ILE A 74 5.02 -3.40 3.93
C ILE A 74 5.18 -4.88 3.51
N ASN A 75 5.65 -5.71 4.43
CA ASN A 75 5.81 -7.14 4.29
C ASN A 75 4.54 -7.89 4.74
N TYR A 76 3.60 -8.06 3.81
CA TYR A 76 2.37 -8.82 4.04
C TYR A 76 2.58 -10.34 4.23
N LYS A 77 3.81 -10.83 4.03
CA LYS A 77 4.15 -12.26 4.22
C LYS A 77 4.61 -12.56 5.66
N SER A 78 4.84 -11.55 6.48
CA SER A 78 5.19 -11.75 7.88
C SER A 78 4.00 -12.35 8.63
N SER A 79 4.22 -13.42 9.38
CA SER A 79 3.18 -14.08 10.20
C SER A 79 2.54 -13.11 11.19
N ALA A 80 3.33 -12.20 11.76
CA ALA A 80 2.84 -11.15 12.66
C ALA A 80 1.87 -10.18 11.96
N MET A 81 2.10 -9.89 10.68
CA MET A 81 1.24 -9.00 9.92
C MET A 81 -0.05 -9.70 9.47
N GLN A 82 0.04 -10.97 9.08
CA GLN A 82 -1.13 -11.78 8.76
C GLN A 82 -2.09 -11.92 9.95
N GLN A 83 -1.57 -11.98 11.18
CA GLN A 83 -2.40 -12.01 12.40
C GLN A 83 -3.14 -10.70 12.67
N LEU A 84 -2.63 -9.56 12.19
CA LEU A 84 -3.20 -8.23 12.44
C LEU A 84 -4.06 -7.72 11.28
N MET A 85 -3.92 -8.30 10.09
CA MET A 85 -4.62 -7.83 8.89
C MET A 85 -6.01 -8.45 8.80
N LEU A 86 -7.04 -7.58 8.82
CA LEU A 86 -8.41 -7.97 8.51
C LEU A 86 -8.61 -7.91 6.99
N ASP A 87 -8.78 -9.07 6.37
CA ASP A 87 -9.12 -9.17 4.95
C ASP A 87 -10.64 -9.10 4.76
N PHE A 88 -11.12 -7.96 4.24
CA PHE A 88 -12.53 -7.76 3.91
C PHE A 88 -12.84 -8.05 2.43
N SER A 89 -11.85 -8.50 1.64
CA SER A 89 -12.02 -8.78 0.21
C SER A 89 -12.97 -9.95 -0.05
N SER A 90 -13.16 -10.83 0.94
CA SER A 90 -14.11 -11.95 0.91
C SER A 90 -15.53 -11.58 1.33
N ALA A 91 -15.76 -10.36 1.84
CA ALA A 91 -17.06 -9.96 2.38
C ALA A 91 -18.06 -9.47 1.31
N SER A 92 -17.67 -9.48 0.03
CA SER A 92 -18.56 -9.11 -1.07
C SER A 92 -18.56 -10.15 -2.18
N ILE A 93 -19.77 -10.56 -2.56
CA ILE A 93 -20.17 -11.45 -3.66
C ILE A 93 -20.24 -12.93 -3.26
N GLN A 94 -21.35 -13.29 -2.60
CA GLN A 94 -22.04 -14.52 -2.98
C GLN A 94 -22.29 -14.41 -4.50
N LYS A 95 -21.58 -15.21 -5.28
CA LYS A 95 -21.88 -15.39 -6.70
C LYS A 95 -23.16 -16.22 -6.72
N GLU A 96 -24.23 -15.67 -7.29
CA GLU A 96 -25.30 -16.51 -7.82
C GLU A 96 -24.66 -17.39 -8.89
N GLU A 97 -24.70 -18.69 -8.66
CA GLU A 97 -24.36 -19.72 -9.63
C GLU A 97 -25.47 -19.75 -10.67
N ASP A 98 -25.20 -19.30 -11.89
CA ASP A 98 -25.97 -19.69 -13.07
C ASP A 98 -25.03 -20.42 -14.03
N ASP A 99 -25.05 -21.74 -13.93
CA ASP A 99 -24.72 -22.66 -15.01
C ASP A 99 -25.68 -22.40 -16.17
N CYS A 100 -25.19 -21.97 -17.34
CA CYS A 100 -25.67 -22.53 -18.60
C CYS A 100 -24.76 -22.20 -19.78
N GLU A 101 -24.42 -23.26 -20.50
CA GLU A 101 -23.69 -23.30 -21.76
C GLU A 101 -24.37 -22.55 -22.92
N ASN A 102 -23.54 -21.94 -23.75
CA ASN A 102 -23.57 -21.94 -25.22
C ASN A 102 -24.72 -21.24 -26.01
N SER A 103 -24.27 -20.31 -26.87
CA SER A 103 -24.87 -19.86 -28.14
C SER A 103 -26.21 -19.09 -28.10
N LYS A 104 -26.16 -17.82 -28.55
CA LYS A 104 -26.80 -17.34 -29.80
C LYS A 104 -26.59 -15.84 -29.98
N GLN A 105 -26.18 -15.48 -31.19
CA GLN A 105 -26.18 -14.11 -31.73
C GLN A 105 -27.54 -13.45 -31.50
N SER A 106 -27.53 -12.26 -30.90
CA SER A 106 -28.69 -11.37 -30.93
C SER A 106 -28.89 -10.90 -32.36
N GLN A 107 -29.94 -11.38 -33.02
CA GLN A 107 -30.44 -10.78 -34.27
C GLN A 107 -31.01 -9.40 -33.94
N GLU A 108 -30.46 -8.37 -34.58
CA GLU A 108 -31.02 -7.01 -34.58
C GLU A 108 -32.41 -7.06 -35.24
N LEU A 109 -33.42 -6.56 -34.53
CA LEU A 109 -34.78 -6.37 -35.06
C LEU A 109 -34.86 -4.97 -35.67
N ASP A 110 -35.10 -4.92 -36.99
CA ASP A 110 -35.35 -3.69 -37.77
C ASP A 110 -36.54 -2.91 -37.18
N LEU A 111 -36.27 -1.68 -36.71
CA LEU A 111 -37.24 -0.81 -36.02
C LEU A 111 -37.95 0.19 -36.96
N PHE A 112 -37.79 0.07 -38.29
CA PHE A 112 -38.49 0.92 -39.24
C PHE A 112 -39.09 0.10 -40.40
N GLY A 113 -40.23 -0.52 -40.12
CA GLY A 113 -41.17 -0.96 -41.14
C GLY A 113 -42.23 0.12 -41.38
N ASN A 114 -42.03 0.93 -42.42
CA ASN A 114 -43.10 1.54 -43.23
C ASN A 114 -42.52 1.98 -44.58
#